data_AF-A0A9D1RM84-F1
#
_entry.id   AF-A0A9D1RM84-F1
#
_cell.length_a   1.000
_cell.length_b   1.000
_cell.length_c   1.000
_cell.angle_alpha   90.00
_cell.angle_beta   90.00
_cell.angle_gamma   90.00
#
_symmetry.space_group_name_H-M   'P 1'
#
loop_
_entity.id
_entity.type
_entity.pdbx_description
1 polymer ?
#
loop_
_entity_poly.entity_id
_entity_poly.type
_entity_poly.pdbx_seq_one_letter_code
_entity_poly.pdbx_strand_id
1 'polypeptide(L)'
;MELQQLRELLDEAEVDYEVAGGEADPDKAEALVVVLPGERRLKTNALFLPQDGMFRVEAFVCRAVEEAHAEVYRLLLQHNRKAYGVHYTLDNNNDIYLAGQFPDTSTAEDVQRILGQVLELADGDFNHILELGFETSIRREWEWRLDRGEPTFNLAAFERLRPGYEEERRRERQERVERAEEGTSTPPAPSSPSTPPAPGA
;
A
#
# COMPACT_ATOMS: atom_id res chain seq x y z
N MET A 1 12.56 -12.44 -27.53
CA MET A 1 13.41 -11.28 -27.34
C MET A 1 14.71 -11.70 -26.70
N GLU A 2 15.81 -11.44 -27.37
CA GLU A 2 17.15 -11.65 -26.82
C GLU A 2 17.46 -10.61 -25.76
N LEU A 3 18.37 -10.92 -24.83
CA LEU A 3 18.76 -9.99 -23.76
C LEU A 3 19.26 -8.64 -24.30
N GLN A 4 20.01 -8.64 -25.40
CA GLN A 4 20.53 -7.42 -26.01
C GLN A 4 19.40 -6.49 -26.50
N GLN A 5 18.34 -7.06 -27.08
CA GLN A 5 17.16 -6.29 -27.52
C GLN A 5 16.42 -5.71 -26.32
N LEU A 6 16.37 -6.44 -25.21
CA LEU A 6 15.76 -5.96 -23.97
C LEU A 6 16.55 -4.81 -23.34
N ARG A 7 17.88 -4.83 -23.40
CA ARG A 7 18.73 -3.70 -22.98
C ARG A 7 18.44 -2.46 -23.82
N GLU A 8 18.44 -2.60 -25.14
CA GLU A 8 18.14 -1.51 -26.06
C GLU A 8 16.76 -0.89 -25.80
N LEU A 9 15.75 -1.72 -25.52
CA LEU A 9 14.41 -1.25 -25.17
C LEU A 9 14.38 -0.47 -23.84
N LEU A 10 15.10 -0.91 -22.81
CA LEU A 10 15.20 -0.18 -21.53
C LEU A 10 16.01 1.11 -21.67
N ASP A 11 17.07 1.10 -22.48
CA ASP A 11 17.86 2.30 -22.79
C ASP A 11 17.01 3.34 -23.54
N GLU A 12 16.22 2.92 -24.54
CA GLU A 12 15.27 3.78 -25.26
C GLU A 12 14.17 4.33 -24.35
N ALA A 13 13.74 3.54 -23.35
CA ALA A 13 12.81 3.98 -22.33
C ALA A 13 13.43 4.94 -21.29
N GLU A 14 14.74 5.21 -21.34
CA GLU A 14 15.46 6.02 -20.35
C GLU A 14 15.34 5.46 -18.92
N VAL A 15 15.45 4.13 -18.78
CA VAL A 15 15.33 3.43 -17.49
C VAL A 15 16.65 2.81 -17.08
N ASP A 16 17.14 3.19 -15.90
CA ASP A 16 18.31 2.55 -15.29
C ASP A 16 18.00 1.10 -14.87
N TYR A 17 18.92 0.17 -15.13
CA TYR A 17 18.80 -1.23 -14.74
C TYR A 17 20.14 -1.82 -14.26
N GLU A 18 20.03 -2.83 -13.41
CA GLU A 18 21.14 -3.69 -12.99
C GLU A 18 20.99 -5.07 -13.65
N VAL A 19 22.10 -5.71 -14.03
CA VAL A 19 22.06 -7.09 -14.53
C VAL A 19 22.07 -8.05 -13.34
N ALA A 20 21.13 -8.99 -13.31
CA ALA A 20 21.05 -10.04 -12.29
C ALA A 20 21.04 -11.43 -12.94
N GLY A 21 21.76 -12.38 -12.33
CA GLY A 21 21.96 -13.72 -12.90
C GLY A 21 23.19 -13.80 -13.82
N GLY A 22 23.49 -14.98 -14.35
CA GLY A 22 24.56 -15.20 -15.35
C GLY A 22 25.97 -15.47 -14.80
N GLU A 23 26.45 -14.77 -13.75
CA GLU A 23 27.86 -14.93 -13.33
C GLU A 23 28.13 -16.05 -12.32
N ALA A 24 27.14 -16.47 -11.51
CA ALA A 24 27.35 -17.42 -10.40
C ALA A 24 26.60 -18.75 -10.54
N ASP A 25 25.59 -18.82 -11.42
CA ASP A 25 24.73 -19.99 -11.58
C ASP A 25 24.28 -20.11 -13.04
N PRO A 26 24.82 -21.07 -13.82
CA PRO A 26 24.52 -21.23 -15.24
C PRO A 26 23.08 -21.68 -15.51
N ASP A 27 22.33 -22.12 -14.48
CA ASP A 27 20.94 -22.51 -14.61
C ASP A 27 19.96 -21.32 -14.43
N LYS A 28 20.46 -20.12 -14.09
CA LYS A 28 19.64 -18.90 -13.97
C LYS A 28 19.77 -18.04 -15.22
N ALA A 29 18.64 -17.83 -15.90
CA ALA A 29 18.52 -16.86 -16.98
C ALA A 29 18.93 -15.46 -16.50
N GLU A 30 19.70 -14.75 -17.33
CA GLU A 30 20.03 -13.34 -17.11
C GLU A 30 18.74 -12.51 -17.13
N ALA A 31 18.53 -11.70 -16.10
CA ALA A 31 17.42 -10.77 -15.97
C ALA A 31 17.96 -9.34 -15.79
N LEU A 32 17.18 -8.36 -16.24
CA LEU A 32 17.47 -6.95 -15.99
C LEU A 32 16.57 -6.46 -14.86
N VAL A 33 17.15 -5.85 -13.83
CA VAL A 33 16.43 -5.40 -12.63
C VAL A 33 16.30 -3.88 -12.68
N VAL A 34 15.06 -3.41 -12.76
CA VAL A 34 14.70 -2.01 -12.63
C VAL A 34 14.26 -1.75 -11.20
N VAL A 35 14.89 -0.77 -10.54
CA VAL A 35 14.57 -0.41 -9.15
C VAL A 35 13.63 0.79 -9.15
N LEU A 36 12.36 0.56 -8.81
CA LEU A 36 11.36 1.59 -8.72
C LEU A 36 11.31 2.20 -7.30
N PRO A 37 11.37 3.54 -7.17
CA PRO A 37 11.19 4.20 -5.88
C PRO A 37 9.70 4.19 -5.49
N GLY A 38 9.37 3.67 -4.31
CA GLY A 38 8.02 3.74 -3.75
C GLY A 38 7.94 4.66 -2.53
N GLU A 39 6.72 5.10 -2.19
CA GLU A 39 6.48 5.96 -1.03
C GLU A 39 6.20 5.14 0.23
N ARG A 40 5.37 4.09 0.10
CA ARG A 40 4.97 3.20 1.20
C ARG A 40 5.90 2.02 1.31
N ARG A 41 6.36 1.53 0.17
CA ARG A 41 7.38 0.51 0.03
C ARG A 41 8.66 1.16 -0.46
N LEU A 42 9.72 1.12 0.35
CA LEU A 42 10.98 1.81 0.08
C LEU A 42 11.51 1.61 -1.36
N LYS A 43 11.46 0.37 -1.86
CA LYS A 43 11.86 0.01 -3.23
C LYS A 43 11.03 -1.17 -3.74
N THR A 44 10.68 -1.14 -5.02
CA THR A 44 10.11 -2.28 -5.75
C THR A 44 11.05 -2.65 -6.89
N ASN A 45 11.56 -3.88 -6.87
CA ASN A 45 12.39 -4.39 -7.95
C ASN A 45 11.50 -5.05 -9.01
N ALA A 46 11.55 -4.54 -10.23
CA ALA A 46 10.90 -5.13 -11.40
C ALA A 46 11.96 -5.84 -12.25
N LEU A 47 11.83 -7.16 -12.37
CA LEU A 47 12.68 -8.01 -13.17
C LEU A 47 12.10 -8.09 -14.58
N PHE A 48 12.93 -7.82 -15.59
CA PHE A 48 12.65 -8.05 -16.98
C PHE A 48 13.41 -9.29 -17.42
N LEU A 49 12.68 -10.35 -17.77
CA LEU A 49 13.22 -11.64 -18.15
C LEU A 49 13.03 -11.86 -19.66
N PRO A 50 14.12 -12.02 -20.43
CA PRO A 50 14.03 -12.35 -21.85
C PRO A 50 13.43 -13.74 -22.06
N GLN A 51 12.57 -13.89 -23.08
CA GLN A 51 11.96 -15.17 -23.48
C GLN A 51 11.85 -15.24 -25.01
N ASP A 52 11.60 -16.41 -25.59
CA ASP A 52 11.47 -16.53 -27.05
C ASP A 52 10.26 -15.71 -27.57
N GLY A 53 10.51 -14.75 -28.47
CA GLY A 53 9.48 -13.87 -29.05
C GLY A 53 8.76 -12.91 -28.08
N MET A 54 9.17 -12.84 -26.81
CA MET A 54 8.55 -11.98 -25.79
C MET A 54 9.51 -11.65 -24.65
N PHE A 55 9.06 -10.91 -23.66
CA PHE A 55 9.70 -10.80 -22.35
C PHE A 55 8.66 -10.84 -21.25
N ARG A 56 9.09 -11.30 -20.08
CA ARG A 56 8.26 -11.33 -18.88
C ARG A 56 8.72 -10.23 -17.94
N VAL A 57 7.76 -9.57 -17.28
CA VAL A 57 8.02 -8.66 -16.17
C VAL A 57 7.50 -9.29 -14.90
N GLU A 58 8.32 -9.31 -13.86
CA GLU A 58 7.95 -9.79 -12.53
C GLU A 58 8.39 -8.79 -11.45
N ALA A 59 7.51 -8.48 -10.51
CA ALA A 59 7.86 -7.70 -9.33
C ALA A 59 7.35 -8.41 -8.09
N PHE A 60 8.26 -8.79 -7.19
CA PHE A 60 7.90 -9.31 -5.87
C PHE A 60 7.16 -8.22 -5.10
N VAL A 61 6.03 -8.54 -4.46
CA VAL A 61 5.25 -7.58 -3.65
C VAL A 61 5.48 -7.85 -2.17
N CYS A 62 5.13 -9.05 -1.70
CA CYS A 62 5.36 -9.46 -0.32
C CYS A 62 5.41 -11.00 -0.20
N ARG A 63 5.90 -11.46 0.95
CA ARG A 63 5.86 -12.88 1.31
C ARG A 63 4.41 -13.34 1.47
N ALA A 64 4.20 -14.65 1.45
CA ALA A 64 2.92 -15.26 1.79
C ALA A 64 2.32 -14.62 3.05
N VAL A 65 1.06 -14.22 2.95
CA VAL A 65 0.30 -13.65 4.07
C VAL A 65 0.14 -14.66 5.19
N GLU A 66 0.11 -14.19 6.43
CA GLU A 66 0.02 -15.05 7.61
C GLU A 66 -1.44 -15.35 7.98
N GLU A 67 -2.36 -14.44 7.67
CA GLU A 67 -3.79 -14.56 7.97
C GLU A 67 -4.68 -13.92 6.89
N ALA A 68 -6.01 -14.06 7.03
CA ALA A 68 -7.02 -13.48 6.12
C ALA A 68 -6.76 -13.73 4.61
N HIS A 69 -6.29 -14.94 4.28
CA HIS A 69 -5.87 -15.32 2.93
C HIS A 69 -6.96 -15.09 1.89
N ALA A 70 -8.21 -15.48 2.19
CA ALA A 70 -9.32 -15.34 1.26
C ALA A 70 -9.66 -13.88 0.98
N GLU A 71 -9.61 -13.03 2.00
CA GLU A 71 -9.86 -11.59 1.91
C GLU A 71 -8.77 -10.89 1.09
N VAL A 72 -7.50 -11.21 1.37
CA VAL A 72 -6.36 -10.68 0.62
C VAL A 72 -6.46 -11.13 -0.83
N TYR A 73 -6.62 -12.42 -1.13
CA TYR A 73 -6.67 -12.88 -2.51
C TYR A 73 -7.89 -12.35 -3.27
N ARG A 74 -9.03 -12.18 -2.59
CA ARG A 74 -10.19 -11.48 -3.18
C ARG A 74 -9.87 -10.04 -3.52
N LEU A 75 -9.17 -9.30 -2.65
CA LEU A 75 -8.71 -7.93 -2.92
C LEU A 75 -7.81 -7.90 -4.16
N LEU A 76 -6.79 -8.76 -4.22
CA LEU A 76 -5.85 -8.84 -5.34
C LEU A 76 -6.58 -9.11 -6.67
N LEU A 77 -7.50 -10.07 -6.68
CA LEU A 77 -8.31 -10.40 -7.85
C LEU A 77 -9.23 -9.24 -8.28
N GLN A 78 -9.78 -8.48 -7.33
CA GLN A 78 -10.58 -7.29 -7.63
C GLN A 78 -9.74 -6.18 -8.25
N HIS A 79 -8.49 -6.03 -7.81
CA HIS A 79 -7.56 -5.03 -8.34
C HIS A 79 -7.05 -5.41 -9.74
N ASN A 80 -6.86 -6.71 -10.01
CA ASN A 80 -6.51 -7.22 -11.34
C ASN A 80 -7.49 -6.77 -12.43
N ARG A 81 -8.77 -6.47 -12.10
CA ARG A 81 -9.75 -5.97 -13.07
C ARG A 81 -9.35 -4.64 -13.72
N LYS A 82 -8.59 -3.81 -13.01
CA LYS A 82 -8.18 -2.47 -13.47
C LYS A 82 -6.73 -2.42 -13.94
N ALA A 83 -5.96 -3.47 -13.66
CA ALA A 83 -4.53 -3.50 -13.92
C ALA A 83 -4.23 -3.63 -15.41
N TYR A 84 -3.25 -2.86 -15.89
CA TYR A 84 -2.77 -2.88 -17.26
C TYR A 84 -1.50 -3.72 -17.40
N GLY A 85 -1.56 -4.80 -18.18
CA GLY A 85 -0.39 -5.61 -18.58
C GLY A 85 0.22 -6.50 -17.50
N VAL A 86 0.25 -6.05 -16.24
CA VAL A 86 0.71 -6.83 -15.07
C VAL A 86 -0.44 -7.13 -14.13
N HIS A 87 -0.41 -8.30 -13.51
CA HIS A 87 -1.46 -8.75 -12.60
C HIS A 87 -0.87 -9.41 -11.36
N TYR A 88 -1.59 -9.34 -10.24
CA TYR A 88 -1.28 -10.10 -9.04
C TYR A 88 -1.37 -11.60 -9.30
N THR A 89 -0.34 -12.31 -8.85
CA THR A 89 -0.16 -13.75 -8.94
C THR A 89 0.45 -14.28 -7.66
N LEU A 90 0.36 -15.59 -7.47
CA LEU A 90 1.00 -16.32 -6.38
C LEU A 90 2.01 -17.31 -6.96
N ASP A 91 3.16 -17.45 -6.29
CA ASP A 91 4.10 -18.53 -6.58
C ASP A 91 3.73 -19.82 -5.79
N ASN A 92 4.60 -20.83 -5.87
CA ASN A 92 4.40 -22.11 -5.16
C ASN A 92 4.48 -21.98 -3.62
N ASN A 93 5.06 -20.89 -3.14
CA ASN A 93 5.18 -20.57 -1.72
C ASN A 93 4.06 -19.64 -1.25
N ASN A 94 3.13 -19.27 -2.14
CA ASN A 94 2.10 -18.25 -1.97
C ASN A 94 2.63 -16.83 -1.75
N ASP A 95 3.89 -16.58 -2.11
CA ASP A 95 4.42 -15.23 -2.17
C ASP A 95 3.69 -14.46 -3.29
N ILE A 96 3.42 -13.18 -3.03
CA ILE A 96 2.62 -12.35 -3.94
C ILE A 96 3.55 -11.60 -4.89
N TYR A 97 3.26 -11.73 -6.19
CA TYR A 97 3.98 -11.09 -7.28
C TYR A 97 3.04 -10.33 -8.19
N LEU A 98 3.54 -9.26 -8.82
CA LEU A 98 2.98 -8.75 -10.06
C LEU A 98 3.71 -9.41 -11.23
N ALA A 99 2.97 -9.96 -12.18
CA ALA A 99 3.54 -10.61 -13.36
C ALA A 99 2.80 -10.21 -14.63
N GLY A 100 3.55 -10.04 -15.72
CA GLY A 100 3.03 -9.77 -17.07
C GLY A 100 3.95 -10.32 -18.15
N GLN A 101 3.40 -10.63 -19.32
CA GLN A 101 4.15 -11.09 -20.50
C GLN A 101 3.86 -10.16 -21.67
N PHE A 102 4.91 -9.72 -22.36
CA PHE A 102 4.85 -8.66 -23.35
C PHE A 102 5.59 -9.06 -24.62
N PRO A 103 5.05 -8.74 -25.81
CA PRO A 103 5.69 -9.11 -27.07
C PRO A 103 7.01 -8.36 -27.26
N ASP A 104 7.90 -8.93 -28.08
CA ASP A 104 9.15 -8.25 -28.48
C ASP A 104 8.93 -7.00 -29.35
N THR A 105 7.70 -6.73 -29.77
CA THR A 105 7.28 -5.51 -30.45
C THR A 105 6.88 -4.36 -29.50
N SER A 106 7.01 -4.54 -28.18
CA SER A 106 6.72 -3.48 -27.21
C SER A 106 7.63 -2.27 -27.41
N THR A 107 7.08 -1.09 -27.15
CA THR A 107 7.79 0.19 -27.28
C THR A 107 8.33 0.69 -25.94
N ALA A 108 9.24 1.65 -25.98
CA ALA A 108 9.70 2.38 -24.81
C ALA A 108 8.54 2.99 -23.99
N GLU A 109 7.49 3.47 -24.66
CA GLU A 109 6.30 4.01 -24.00
C GLU A 109 5.51 2.91 -23.26
N ASP A 110 5.45 1.70 -23.82
CA ASP A 110 4.81 0.57 -23.15
C ASP A 110 5.57 0.16 -21.89
N VAL A 111 6.92 0.16 -21.94
CA VAL A 111 7.77 -0.09 -20.76
C VAL A 111 7.46 0.91 -19.66
N GLN A 112 7.40 2.20 -19.98
CA GLN A 112 7.07 3.24 -19.00
C GLN A 112 5.68 3.04 -18.38
N ARG A 113 4.67 2.67 -19.19
CA ARG A 113 3.33 2.33 -18.68
C ARG A 113 3.35 1.11 -17.76
N ILE A 114 4.10 0.06 -18.11
CA ILE A 114 4.24 -1.16 -17.31
C ILE A 114 4.88 -0.83 -15.95
N LEU A 115 5.98 -0.09 -15.95
CA LEU A 115 6.67 0.33 -14.71
C LEU A 115 5.78 1.20 -13.83
N GLY A 116 5.04 2.13 -14.43
CA GLY A 116 4.04 2.94 -13.73
C GLY A 116 2.96 2.08 -13.07
N GLN A 117 2.43 1.08 -13.79
CA GLN A 117 1.44 0.15 -13.25
C GLN A 117 2.01 -0.72 -12.12
N VAL A 118 3.25 -1.20 -12.25
CA VAL A 118 3.93 -1.97 -11.20
C VAL A 118 4.06 -1.12 -9.94
N LEU A 119 4.49 0.13 -10.06
CA LEU A 119 4.63 1.04 -8.93
C LEU A 119 3.27 1.33 -8.28
N GLU A 120 2.25 1.66 -9.08
CA GLU A 120 0.91 1.98 -8.58
C GLU A 120 0.31 0.83 -7.79
N LEU A 121 0.39 -0.41 -8.29
CA LEU A 121 -0.16 -1.57 -7.59
C LEU A 121 0.69 -1.94 -6.37
N ALA A 122 2.00 -2.11 -6.56
CA ALA A 122 2.87 -2.60 -5.50
C ALA A 122 2.99 -1.62 -4.33
N ASP A 123 3.01 -0.31 -4.57
CA ASP A 123 3.06 0.72 -3.53
C ASP A 123 1.66 1.10 -3.04
N GLY A 124 0.70 1.20 -3.96
CA GLY A 124 -0.68 1.58 -3.67
C GLY A 124 -1.38 0.63 -2.72
N ASP A 125 -1.22 -0.67 -2.93
CA ASP A 125 -1.93 -1.70 -2.18
C ASP A 125 -1.14 -2.22 -0.97
N PHE A 126 0.14 -1.84 -0.84
CA PHE A 126 1.07 -2.42 0.13
C PHE A 126 0.51 -2.45 1.55
N ASN A 127 0.11 -1.29 2.08
CA ASN A 127 -0.40 -1.19 3.45
C ASN A 127 -1.72 -1.94 3.64
N HIS A 128 -2.57 -2.02 2.61
CA HIS A 128 -3.84 -2.73 2.73
C HIS A 128 -3.63 -4.24 2.77
N ILE A 129 -2.68 -4.75 1.97
CA ILE A 129 -2.23 -6.15 2.04
C ILE A 129 -1.64 -6.45 3.42
N LEU A 130 -0.80 -5.55 3.95
CA LEU A 130 -0.19 -5.74 5.27
C LEU A 130 -1.20 -5.67 6.43
N GLU A 131 -2.12 -4.70 6.41
CA GLU A 131 -3.13 -4.57 7.46
C GLU A 131 -4.04 -5.79 7.52
N LEU A 132 -4.38 -6.40 6.38
CA LEU A 132 -5.20 -7.61 6.33
C LEU A 132 -4.39 -8.88 6.63
N GLY A 133 -3.26 -9.06 5.95
CA GLY A 133 -2.52 -10.32 5.92
C GLY A 133 -1.55 -10.54 7.08
N PHE A 134 -1.26 -9.50 7.87
CA PHE A 134 -0.25 -9.51 8.92
C PHE A 134 -0.70 -8.77 10.19
N GLU A 135 -2.00 -8.57 10.38
CA GLU A 135 -2.57 -7.77 11.49
C GLU A 135 -1.99 -8.17 12.86
N THR A 136 -2.03 -9.46 13.16
CA THR A 136 -1.58 -10.06 14.42
C THR A 136 -0.09 -9.82 14.64
N SER A 137 0.72 -9.98 13.60
CA SER A 137 2.18 -9.77 13.68
C SER A 137 2.53 -8.30 13.83
N ILE A 138 1.80 -7.40 13.18
CA ILE A 138 1.95 -5.94 13.36
C ILE A 138 1.57 -5.53 14.80
N ARG A 139 0.50 -6.09 15.37
CA ARG A 139 0.11 -5.84 16.78
C ARG A 139 1.19 -6.28 17.76
N ARG A 140 1.77 -7.46 17.56
CA ARG A 140 2.88 -7.96 18.39
C ARG A 140 4.12 -7.10 18.27
N GLU A 141 4.46 -6.64 17.07
CA GLU A 141 5.58 -5.73 16.84
C GLU A 141 5.36 -4.39 17.57
N TRP A 142 4.13 -3.85 17.57
CA TRP A 142 3.78 -2.68 18.38
C TRP A 142 4.03 -2.91 19.87
N GLU A 143 3.50 -3.99 20.44
CA GLU A 143 3.69 -4.33 21.86
C GLU A 143 5.17 -4.45 22.20
N TRP A 144 5.92 -5.17 21.36
CA TRP A 144 7.35 -5.39 21.55
C TRP A 144 8.15 -4.08 21.53
N ARG A 145 7.87 -3.19 20.57
CA ARG A 145 8.57 -1.90 20.48
C ARG A 145 8.25 -0.99 21.65
N LEU A 146 6.98 -0.93 22.06
CA LEU A 146 6.56 -0.10 23.18
C LEU A 146 7.15 -0.57 24.51
N ASP A 147 7.19 -1.89 24.75
CA ASP A 147 7.78 -2.47 25.97
C ASP A 147 9.29 -2.17 26.08
N ARG A 148 9.99 -2.13 24.93
CA ARG A 148 11.44 -1.93 24.88
C ARG A 148 11.89 -0.50 24.63
N GLY A 149 10.96 0.42 24.37
CA GLY A 149 11.27 1.80 23.98
C GLY A 149 11.92 1.93 22.60
N GLU A 150 11.64 0.98 21.70
CA GLU A 150 12.17 0.99 20.34
C GLU A 150 11.37 1.98 19.46
N PRO A 151 11.99 2.59 18.43
CA PRO A 151 11.30 3.56 17.57
C PRO A 151 10.13 2.95 16.79
N THR A 152 8.96 3.59 16.73
CA THR A 152 7.75 3.06 16.06
C THR A 152 7.40 3.74 14.73
N PHE A 153 8.29 4.57 14.18
CA PHE A 153 8.00 5.36 12.97
C PHE A 153 7.58 4.52 11.75
N ASN A 154 8.10 3.30 11.62
CA ASN A 154 7.72 2.37 10.54
C ASN A 154 6.31 1.78 10.70
N LEU A 155 5.73 1.85 11.91
CA LEU A 155 4.39 1.35 12.20
C LEU A 155 3.34 2.46 12.10
N ALA A 156 3.72 3.69 11.80
CA ALA A 156 2.81 4.84 11.76
C ALA A 156 1.64 4.64 10.78
N ALA A 157 1.86 3.92 9.67
CA ALA A 157 0.81 3.55 8.72
C ALA A 157 -0.26 2.61 9.32
N PHE A 158 0.07 1.92 10.42
CA PHE A 158 -0.74 0.92 11.11
C PHE A 158 -1.11 1.36 12.52
N GLU A 159 -1.21 2.67 12.75
CA GLU A 159 -1.54 3.27 14.06
C GLU A 159 -2.83 2.68 14.67
N ARG A 160 -3.78 2.29 13.82
CA ARG A 160 -5.05 1.69 14.23
C ARG A 160 -4.88 0.33 14.92
N LEU A 161 -3.75 -0.34 14.69
CA LEU A 161 -3.39 -1.61 15.30
C LEU A 161 -2.61 -1.44 16.62
N ARG A 162 -2.25 -0.21 17.01
CA ARG A 162 -1.54 0.07 18.25
C ARG A 162 -2.37 -0.38 19.48
N PRO A 163 -1.75 -1.01 20.48
CA PRO A 163 -2.43 -1.33 21.75
C PRO A 163 -3.07 -0.10 22.38
N GLY A 164 -4.31 -0.22 22.85
CA GLY A 164 -5.05 0.88 23.49
C GLY A 164 -5.64 1.93 22.52
N TYR A 165 -5.38 1.84 21.22
CA TYR A 165 -5.89 2.79 20.22
C TYR A 165 -7.43 2.95 20.27
N GLU A 166 -8.17 1.85 20.32
CA GLU A 166 -9.65 1.90 20.34
C GLU A 166 -10.21 2.48 21.63
N GLU A 167 -9.54 2.25 22.76
CA GLU A 167 -9.96 2.77 24.06
C GLU A 167 -9.74 4.29 24.14
N GLU A 168 -8.59 4.77 23.68
CA GLU A 168 -8.27 6.19 23.54
C GLU A 168 -9.31 6.89 22.64
N ARG A 169 -9.57 6.32 21.46
CA ARG A 169 -10.59 6.83 20.51
C ARG A 169 -12.00 6.86 21.09
N ARG A 170 -12.34 5.90 21.95
CA ARG A 170 -13.66 5.85 22.63
C ARG A 170 -13.77 6.95 23.67
N ARG A 171 -12.74 7.14 24.50
CA ARG A 171 -12.67 8.21 25.51
C ARG A 171 -12.77 9.59 24.85
N GLU A 172 -11.97 9.85 23.82
CA GLU A 172 -12.02 11.12 23.06
C GLU A 172 -13.42 11.40 22.49
N ARG A 173 -14.11 10.36 22.00
CA ARG A 173 -15.46 10.52 21.46
C ARG A 173 -16.45 10.86 22.57
N GLN A 174 -16.35 10.24 23.73
CA GLN A 174 -17.19 10.53 24.90
C GLN A 174 -16.97 11.96 25.37
N GLU A 175 -15.73 12.39 25.56
CA GLU A 175 -15.38 13.76 25.97
C GLU A 175 -15.88 14.83 24.98
N ARG A 176 -15.86 14.53 23.68
CA ARG A 176 -16.43 15.43 22.65
C ARG A 176 -17.94 15.56 22.73
N VAL A 177 -18.64 14.48 23.05
CA VAL A 177 -20.10 14.49 23.24
C VAL A 177 -20.44 15.29 24.50
N GLU A 178 -19.77 15.03 25.62
CA GLU A 178 -19.95 15.76 26.88
C GLU A 178 -19.70 17.26 26.71
N ARG A 179 -18.62 17.67 26.04
CA ARG A 179 -18.33 19.08 25.74
C ARG A 179 -19.40 19.74 24.87
N ALA A 180 -19.98 18.99 23.92
CA ALA A 180 -21.06 19.51 23.07
C ALA A 180 -22.36 19.69 23.86
N GLU A 181 -22.65 18.80 24.80
CA GLU A 181 -23.79 18.90 25.72
C GLU A 181 -23.64 20.08 26.69
N GLU A 182 -22.45 20.28 27.26
CA GLU A 182 -22.14 21.43 28.13
C GLU A 182 -22.19 22.77 27.39
N GLY A 183 -21.78 22.81 26.12
CA GLY A 183 -21.82 24.01 25.27
C GLY A 183 -23.22 24.42 24.81
N THR A 184 -24.25 23.59 25.01
CA THR A 184 -25.64 23.84 24.58
C THR A 184 -26.53 24.38 25.72
N SER A 185 -25.97 24.84 26.84
CA SER A 185 -26.75 25.49 27.89
C SER A 185 -27.47 26.73 27.33
N THR A 186 -28.80 26.66 27.26
CA THR A 186 -29.68 27.75 26.81
C THR A 186 -29.41 29.00 27.68
N PRO A 187 -29.17 30.19 27.10
CA PRO A 187 -29.01 31.39 27.92
C PRO A 187 -30.27 31.62 28.76
N PRO A 188 -30.15 32.08 30.02
CA PRO A 188 -31.30 32.30 30.87
C PRO A 188 -32.28 33.28 30.19
N ALA A 189 -33.57 32.96 30.24
CA ALA A 189 -34.61 33.77 29.63
C ALA A 189 -34.51 35.23 30.12
N PRO A 190 -34.65 36.23 29.24
CA PRO A 190 -34.60 37.63 29.67
C PRO A 190 -35.75 37.90 30.65
N SER A 191 -35.40 38.39 31.83
CA SER A 191 -36.35 38.77 32.88
C SER A 191 -37.38 39.76 32.34
N SER A 192 -38.67 39.42 32.51
CA SER A 192 -39.80 40.21 32.01
C SER A 192 -39.79 41.64 32.58
N PRO A 193 -40.09 42.68 31.77
CA PRO A 193 -40.16 44.04 32.26
C PRO A 193 -41.41 44.26 33.12
N SER A 194 -41.24 44.87 34.29
CA SER A 194 -42.33 45.31 35.16
C SER A 194 -43.29 46.24 34.43
N THR A 195 -44.57 45.87 34.41
CA THR A 195 -45.67 46.68 33.85
C THR A 195 -45.89 47.94 34.71
N PRO A 196 -45.97 49.15 34.14
CA PRO A 196 -46.37 50.33 34.89
C PRO A 196 -47.90 50.33 35.15
N PRO A 197 -48.38 50.99 36.21
CA PRO A 197 -49.80 50.99 36.55
C PRO A 197 -50.63 51.81 35.53
N ALA A 198 -51.84 51.33 35.27
CA ALA A 198 -52.80 51.99 34.36
C ALA A 198 -53.27 53.35 34.91
N PRO A 199 -53.58 54.34 34.04
CA PRO A 199 -54.12 55.61 34.47
C PRO A 199 -55.59 55.47 34.88
N GLY A 200 -55.92 56.06 36.03
CA GLY A 200 -57.30 56.21 36.51
C GLY A 200 -58.08 57.26 35.74
N ALA A 201 -59.41 57.12 35.83
CA ALA A 201 -60.52 57.83 35.18
C ALA A 201 -60.40 59.36 35.06
#